data_AF-A0A7V3DIE2-F1
#
_entry.id   AF-A0A7V3DIE2-F1
#
_cell.length_a   1.000
_cell.length_b   1.000
_cell.length_c   1.000
_cell.angle_alpha   90.00
_cell.angle_beta   90.00
_cell.angle_gamma   90.00
#
_symmetry.space_group_name_H-M   'P 1'
#
loop_
_entity.id
_entity.type
_entity.pdbx_description
1 polymer ?
#
loop_
_entity_poly.entity_id
_entity_poly.type
_entity_poly.pdbx_seq_one_letter_code
_entity_poly.pdbx_strand_id
1 'polypeptide(L)'
;HQGRKDAAGSFARRLLGEMESLWVFIEVEGVEPTNNRAERALRYGVLWRKRSQGTQSDRGNRWVERILSLRQTCRLRGKPTYPVLVEATEAYFKGHSPDLAWIAQH
;
A
#
# COMPACT_ATOMS: atom_id res chain seq x y z
N HIS A 1 -9.91 22.90 -24.52
CA HIS A 1 -9.48 22.58 -23.14
C HIS A 1 -8.16 21.80 -23.05
N GLN A 2 -7.89 20.79 -23.89
CA GLN A 2 -6.68 19.93 -23.78
C GLN A 2 -5.32 20.64 -24.00
N GLY A 3 -5.29 21.78 -24.73
CA GLY A 3 -4.07 22.55 -24.98
C GLY A 3 -3.64 23.53 -23.88
N ARG A 4 -4.39 23.64 -22.76
CA ARG A 4 -4.02 24.53 -21.65
C ARG A 4 -2.82 23.95 -20.88
N LYS A 5 -1.81 24.80 -20.63
CA LYS A 5 -0.57 24.45 -19.91
C LYS A 5 -0.60 24.79 -18.42
N ASP A 6 -1.75 25.24 -17.91
CA ASP A 6 -1.95 25.57 -16.49
C ASP A 6 -2.33 24.35 -15.64
N ALA A 7 -2.47 24.55 -14.33
CA ALA A 7 -2.84 23.51 -13.38
C ALA A 7 -4.19 22.86 -13.72
N ALA A 8 -5.17 23.64 -14.20
CA ALA A 8 -6.47 23.15 -14.62
C ALA A 8 -6.36 22.22 -15.85
N GLY A 9 -5.53 22.58 -16.83
CA GLY A 9 -5.24 21.72 -17.98
C GLY A 9 -4.54 20.42 -17.59
N SER A 10 -3.60 20.47 -16.64
CA SER A 10 -2.94 19.28 -16.09
C SER A 10 -3.92 18.34 -15.38
N PHE A 11 -4.76 18.90 -14.52
CA PHE A 11 -5.81 18.16 -13.82
C PHE A 11 -6.77 17.48 -14.80
N ALA A 12 -7.24 18.20 -15.82
CA ALA A 12 -8.16 17.64 -16.81
C ALA A 12 -7.54 16.46 -17.58
N ARG A 13 -6.26 16.54 -17.98
CA ARG A 13 -5.56 15.43 -18.65
C ARG A 13 -5.40 14.21 -17.74
N ARG A 14 -5.05 14.44 -16.47
CA ARG A 14 -4.98 13.37 -15.47
C ARG A 14 -6.34 12.71 -15.27
N LEU A 15 -7.40 13.51 -15.12
CA LEU A 15 -8.76 13.00 -14.95
C LEU A 15 -9.20 12.15 -16.15
N LEU A 16 -8.86 12.58 -17.37
CA LEU A 16 -9.14 11.80 -18.58
C LEU A 16 -8.37 10.47 -18.59
N GLY A 17 -7.11 10.45 -18.16
CA GLY A 17 -6.32 9.22 -18.07
C GLY A 17 -6.82 8.23 -17.01
N GLU A 18 -7.48 8.72 -15.97
CA GLU A 18 -8.07 7.90 -14.90
C GLU A 18 -9.54 7.56 -15.14
N MET A 19 -10.14 7.96 -16.27
CA MET A 19 -11.58 7.87 -16.46
C MET A 19 -12.12 6.45 -16.29
N GLU A 20 -11.39 5.43 -16.76
CA GLU A 20 -11.78 4.03 -16.60
C GLU A 20 -11.74 3.58 -15.13
N SER A 21 -10.81 4.10 -14.32
CA SER A 21 -10.68 3.71 -12.92
C SER A 21 -11.76 4.34 -12.02
N LEU A 22 -12.40 5.42 -12.45
CA LEU A 22 -13.44 6.13 -11.69
C LEU A 22 -14.77 5.36 -11.60
N TRP A 23 -15.05 4.47 -12.55
CA TRP A 23 -16.36 3.82 -12.69
C TRP A 23 -16.36 2.32 -12.39
N VAL A 24 -15.24 1.76 -11.93
CA VAL A 24 -15.08 0.31 -11.67
C VAL A 24 -16.16 -0.25 -10.73
N PHE A 25 -16.67 0.57 -9.80
CA PHE A 25 -17.74 0.17 -8.88
C PHE A 25 -19.08 -0.15 -9.57
N ILE A 26 -19.29 0.33 -10.79
CA ILE A 26 -20.48 0.01 -11.61
C ILE A 26 -20.35 -1.38 -12.24
N GLU A 27 -19.12 -1.78 -12.57
CA GLU A 27 -18.83 -3.02 -13.29
C GLU A 27 -18.52 -4.20 -12.36
N VAL A 28 -17.96 -3.93 -11.18
CA VAL A 28 -17.47 -4.96 -10.26
C VAL A 28 -18.18 -4.85 -8.91
N GLU A 29 -19.01 -5.86 -8.63
CA GLU A 29 -19.71 -6.01 -7.35
C GLU A 29 -18.72 -6.00 -6.16
N GLY A 30 -19.07 -5.26 -5.10
CA GLY A 30 -18.25 -5.13 -3.89
C GLY A 30 -17.07 -4.14 -3.98
N VAL A 31 -16.88 -3.44 -5.11
CA VAL A 31 -15.99 -2.28 -5.19
C VAL A 31 -16.75 -1.04 -4.71
N GLU A 32 -16.18 -0.33 -3.74
CA GLU A 32 -16.76 0.91 -3.21
C GLU A 32 -16.66 2.06 -4.23
N PRO A 33 -17.67 2.95 -4.32
CA PRO A 33 -17.62 4.14 -5.19
C PRO A 33 -16.64 5.23 -4.70
N THR A 34 -15.81 4.91 -3.70
CA THR A 34 -14.88 5.86 -3.06
C THR A 34 -13.50 5.26 -2.90
N ASN A 35 -12.47 6.10 -2.99
CA ASN A 35 -11.08 5.71 -2.77
C ASN A 35 -10.70 5.49 -1.29
N ASN A 36 -11.68 5.56 -0.37
CA ASN A 36 -11.47 5.51 1.07
C ASN A 36 -10.65 4.29 1.53
N ARG A 37 -10.87 3.13 0.91
CA ARG A 37 -10.13 1.90 1.24
C ARG A 37 -8.63 2.05 0.96
N ALA A 38 -8.26 2.58 -0.20
CA ALA A 38 -6.86 2.77 -0.56
C ALA A 38 -6.23 3.91 0.26
N GLU A 39 -6.95 5.02 0.46
CA GLU A 39 -6.47 6.12 1.30
C GLU A 39 -6.19 5.67 2.75
N ARG A 40 -7.11 4.89 3.34
CA ARG A 40 -6.89 4.30 4.67
C ARG A 40 -5.69 3.37 4.71
N ALA A 41 -5.46 2.59 3.65
CA ALA A 41 -4.28 1.73 3.54
C ALA A 41 -2.98 2.53 3.50
N LEU A 42 -2.94 3.64 2.76
CA LEU A 42 -1.75 4.48 2.61
C LEU A 42 -1.51 5.42 3.80
N ARG A 43 -2.56 5.79 4.54
CA ARG A 43 -2.51 6.80 5.62
C ARG A 43 -1.42 6.54 6.65
N TYR A 44 -1.21 5.28 7.02
CA TYR A 44 -0.18 4.95 8.00
C TYR A 44 1.22 5.28 7.50
N GLY A 45 1.56 4.89 6.26
CA GLY A 45 2.85 5.20 5.65
C GLY A 45 3.07 6.70 5.46
N VAL A 46 2.02 7.44 5.08
CA VAL A 46 2.06 8.90 4.94
C VAL A 46 2.34 9.58 6.29
N LEU A 47 1.63 9.20 7.35
CA LEU A 47 1.82 9.76 8.69
C LEU A 47 3.21 9.43 9.24
N TRP A 48 3.66 8.19 9.08
CA TRP A 48 5.01 7.78 9.46
C TRP A 48 6.06 8.64 8.75
N ARG A 49 5.97 8.78 7.41
CA ARG A 49 6.93 9.57 6.62
C ARG A 49 6.95 11.03 7.07
N LYS A 50 5.78 11.61 7.36
CA LYS A 50 5.66 12.99 7.85
C LYS A 50 6.32 13.18 9.21
N ARG A 51 6.21 12.20 10.12
CA ARG A 51 6.76 12.28 11.49
C ARG A 51 8.24 11.93 11.56
N SER A 52 8.69 10.99 10.73
CA SER A 52 10.05 10.45 10.76
C SER A 52 10.97 11.03 9.68
N GLN A 53 10.45 11.92 8.82
CA GLN A 53 11.13 12.49 7.64
C GLN A 53 11.55 11.46 6.56
N GLY A 54 11.26 10.18 6.77
CA GLY A 54 11.54 9.10 5.82
C GLY A 54 13.01 8.69 5.79
N THR A 55 13.42 8.06 4.69
CA THR A 55 14.79 7.60 4.43
C THR A 55 15.33 8.23 3.15
N GLN A 56 16.63 8.48 3.09
CA GLN A 56 17.30 9.06 1.90
C GLN A 56 18.14 8.03 1.12
N SER A 57 18.20 6.78 1.58
CA SER A 57 18.93 5.70 0.91
C SER A 57 17.98 4.68 0.29
N ASP A 58 18.40 4.06 -0.81
CA ASP A 58 17.63 2.99 -1.46
C ASP A 58 17.40 1.80 -0.52
N ARG A 59 18.42 1.44 0.26
CA ARG A 59 18.31 0.40 1.29
C ARG A 59 17.24 0.74 2.32
N GLY A 60 17.20 2.00 2.78
CA GLY A 60 16.17 2.48 3.70
C GLY A 60 14.78 2.43 3.07
N ASN A 61 14.65 2.92 1.83
CA ASN A 61 13.39 2.92 1.09
C ASN A 61 12.84 1.49 0.92
N ARG A 62 13.70 0.53 0.57
CA ARG A 62 13.34 -0.89 0.46
C ARG A 62 12.93 -1.50 1.80
N TRP A 63 13.57 -1.13 2.90
CA TRP A 63 13.17 -1.59 4.23
C TRP A 63 11.78 -1.06 4.60
N VAL A 64 11.53 0.23 4.39
CA VAL A 64 10.24 0.89 4.65
C VAL A 64 9.12 0.25 3.82
N GLU A 65 9.36 0.06 2.52
CA GLU A 65 8.43 -0.60 1.60
C GLU A 65 8.02 -1.98 2.13
N ARG A 66 9.00 -2.79 2.54
CA ARG A 66 8.76 -4.15 3.04
C ARG A 66 8.00 -4.17 4.37
N ILE A 67 8.39 -3.35 5.35
CA ILE A 67 7.75 -3.37 6.67
C ILE A 67 6.32 -2.81 6.62
N LEU A 68 6.07 -1.78 5.80
CA LEU A 68 4.72 -1.25 5.59
C LEU A 68 3.82 -2.27 4.89
N SER A 69 4.35 -2.99 3.89
CA SER A 69 3.65 -4.07 3.21
C SER A 69 3.30 -5.21 4.18
N LEU A 70 4.27 -5.70 4.95
CA LEU A 70 4.06 -6.74 5.96
C LEU A 70 2.98 -6.34 6.96
N ARG A 71 3.07 -5.13 7.52
CA ARG A 71 2.08 -4.59 8.46
C ARG A 71 0.68 -4.57 7.85
N GLN A 72 0.57 -4.09 6.61
CA GLN A 72 -0.71 -3.99 5.93
C GLN A 72 -1.32 -5.37 5.67
N THR A 73 -0.53 -6.33 5.21
CA THR A 73 -0.98 -7.71 5.01
C THR A 73 -1.42 -8.34 6.33
N CYS A 74 -0.64 -8.19 7.41
CA CYS A 74 -1.01 -8.64 8.74
C CYS A 74 -2.36 -8.06 9.18
N ARG A 75 -2.55 -6.74 9.00
CA ARG A 75 -3.82 -6.06 9.34
C ARG A 75 -5.00 -6.61 8.54
N LEU A 76 -4.83 -6.89 7.25
CA LEU A 76 -5.88 -7.46 6.40
C LEU A 76 -6.23 -8.91 6.79
N ARG A 77 -5.26 -9.66 7.30
CA ARG A 77 -5.41 -11.06 7.76
C ARG A 77 -5.72 -11.19 9.26
N GLY A 78 -5.97 -10.08 9.97
CA GLY A 78 -6.24 -10.11 11.41
C GLY A 78 -5.07 -10.60 12.27
N LYS A 79 -3.83 -10.54 11.76
CA LYS A 79 -2.63 -10.99 12.47
C LYS A 79 -1.88 -9.84 13.14
N PRO A 80 -1.30 -10.06 14.34
CA PRO A 80 -0.39 -9.09 14.95
C PRO A 80 0.94 -9.06 14.17
N THR A 81 1.40 -7.87 13.79
CA THR A 81 2.61 -7.72 12.96
C THR A 81 3.90 -8.13 13.68
N TYR A 82 4.03 -7.84 14.98
CA TYR A 82 5.26 -8.09 15.71
C TYR A 82 5.61 -9.58 15.82
N PRO A 83 4.71 -10.48 16.25
CA PRO A 83 4.98 -11.93 16.27
C PRO A 83 5.37 -12.49 14.90
N VAL A 84 4.69 -12.05 13.83
CA VAL A 84 5.00 -12.48 12.45
C VAL A 84 6.42 -12.06 12.06
N LEU A 85 6.83 -10.84 12.41
CA LEU A 85 8.18 -10.36 12.12
C LEU A 85 9.25 -11.13 12.91
N VAL A 86 8.97 -11.44 14.18
CA VAL A 86 9.86 -12.25 15.04
C VAL A 86 10.05 -13.63 14.43
N GLU A 87 8.95 -14.33 14.12
CA GLU A 87 8.98 -15.66 13.50
C GLU A 87 9.77 -15.65 12.19
N ALA A 88 9.51 -14.68 11.30
CA ALA A 88 10.23 -14.55 10.04
C ALA A 88 11.73 -14.32 10.22
N THR A 89 12.11 -13.53 11.23
CA THR A 89 13.51 -13.23 11.55
C THR A 89 14.21 -14.45 12.16
N GLU A 90 13.54 -15.16 13.06
CA GLU A 90 14.05 -16.41 13.64
C GLU A 90 14.25 -17.49 12.58
N ALA A 91 13.27 -17.68 11.69
CA ALA A 91 13.37 -18.65 10.59
C ALA A 91 14.59 -18.37 9.72
N TYR A 92 14.80 -17.09 9.34
CA TYR A 92 15.98 -16.65 8.59
C TYR A 92 17.28 -17.01 9.30
N PHE A 93 17.41 -16.68 10.59
CA PHE A 93 18.63 -16.99 11.35
C PHE A 93 18.87 -18.50 11.54
N LYS A 94 17.81 -19.30 11.60
CA LYS A 94 17.88 -20.76 11.70
C LYS A 94 18.03 -21.44 10.32
N GLY A 95 18.04 -20.70 9.22
CA GLY A 95 18.10 -21.25 7.86
C GLY A 95 16.83 -21.96 7.38
N HIS A 96 15.70 -21.71 8.04
CA HIS A 96 14.39 -22.26 7.68
C HIS A 96 13.54 -21.23 6.91
N SER A 97 12.55 -21.71 6.16
CA SER A 97 11.54 -20.83 5.59
C SER A 97 10.43 -20.53 6.62
N PRO A 98 9.96 -19.27 6.72
CA PRO A 98 8.81 -18.95 7.58
C PRO A 98 7.52 -19.56 7.03
N ASP A 99 6.52 -19.76 7.88
CA ASP A 99 5.19 -20.14 7.39
C ASP A 99 4.57 -18.98 6.61
N LEU A 100 4.20 -19.25 5.35
CA LEU A 100 3.54 -18.30 4.47
C LEU A 100 2.09 -18.70 4.16
N ALA A 101 1.61 -19.84 4.66
CA ALA A 101 0.27 -20.34 4.37
C ALA A 101 -0.83 -19.36 4.79
N TRP A 102 -0.59 -18.63 5.89
CA TRP A 102 -1.51 -17.60 6.39
C TRP A 102 -1.70 -16.40 5.43
N ILE A 103 -0.80 -16.20 4.46
CA ILE A 103 -0.93 -15.11 3.47
C ILE A 103 -1.99 -15.45 2.43
N ALA A 104 -2.10 -16.72 2.03
CA ALA A 104 -2.93 -17.19 0.92
C ALA A 104 -4.39 -17.52 1.30
N GLN A 105 -4.70 -17.65 2.59
CA GLN A 105 -6.04 -17.97 3.08
C GLN A 105 -7.01 -16.82 2.75
N HIS A 106 -8.02 -17.09 1.91
CA HIS A 106 -9.08 -16.14 1.55
C HIS A 106 -10.15 -16.10 2.63
#